data_AF-A0A954M727-F1
#
_entry.id   AF-A0A954M727-F1
#
_cell.length_a   1.000
_cell.length_b   1.000
_cell.length_c   1.000
_cell.angle_alpha   90.00
_cell.angle_beta   90.00
_cell.angle_gamma   90.00
#
_symmetry.space_group_name_H-M   'P 1'
#
loop_
_entity.id
_entity.type
_entity.pdbx_description
1 polymer ?
#
loop_
_entity_poly.entity_id
_entity_poly.type
_entity_poly.pdbx_seq_one_letter_code
_entity_poly.pdbx_strand_id
1 'polypeptide(L)'
;FIQLYNGTWDSHDYIERAHGNLVRGVDQPIAALIRDLKQRGLLDSTLIVWCGEFGRTPDNGVRGGTAYGRDHNPNAMTIWLAGGGCQAGHTIGATDELGMNAVEEVHHVRDFHVTLLRLLGLDDNKLTYYHAGRFKQLSQFGGQVIEPLIG
;
A
#
# COMPACT_ATOMS: atom_id res chain seq x y z
N PHE A 1 14.39 9.98 -2.93
CA PHE A 1 13.43 8.89 -3.17
C PHE A 1 13.24 8.75 -4.68
N ILE A 2 12.91 7.55 -5.17
CA ILE A 2 12.55 7.31 -6.57
C ILE A 2 11.10 6.84 -6.57
N GLN A 3 10.27 7.43 -7.42
CA GLN A 3 8.87 7.01 -7.60
C GLN A 3 8.71 6.54 -9.04
N LEU A 4 8.12 5.35 -9.20
CA LEU A 4 7.72 4.80 -10.49
C LEU A 4 6.19 4.75 -10.51
N TYR A 5 5.59 5.13 -11.64
CA TYR A 5 4.15 5.08 -11.83
C TYR A 5 3.81 4.21 -13.03
N ASN A 6 2.81 3.35 -12.86
CA ASN A 6 2.17 2.60 -13.92
C ASN A 6 0.68 2.90 -13.83
N GLY A 7 0.12 3.58 -14.85
CA GLY A 7 -1.24 4.12 -14.79
C GLY A 7 -2.32 3.17 -15.27
N THR A 8 -3.55 3.69 -15.37
CA THR A 8 -4.73 3.02 -15.96
C THR A 8 -5.33 1.86 -15.15
N TRP A 9 -5.06 1.81 -13.84
CA TRP A 9 -5.61 0.81 -12.91
C TRP A 9 -7.05 1.07 -12.46
N ASP A 10 -7.63 2.22 -12.79
CA ASP A 10 -9.02 2.58 -12.47
C ASP A 10 -10.03 1.95 -13.45
N SER A 11 -9.98 0.62 -13.55
CA SER A 11 -10.88 -0.15 -14.41
C SER A 11 -12.12 -0.55 -13.62
N HIS A 12 -13.29 -0.09 -14.06
CA HIS A 12 -14.56 -0.49 -13.45
C HIS A 12 -15.11 -1.77 -14.08
N ASP A 13 -14.92 -1.97 -15.39
CA ASP A 13 -15.41 -3.11 -16.16
C ASP A 13 -14.28 -4.01 -16.71
N TYR A 14 -14.66 -5.18 -17.26
CA TYR A 14 -13.74 -6.15 -17.88
C TYR A 14 -12.47 -6.44 -17.06
N ILE A 15 -12.60 -6.53 -15.73
CA ILE A 15 -11.48 -6.56 -14.77
C ILE A 15 -10.43 -7.60 -15.12
N GLU A 16 -10.84 -8.83 -15.46
CA GLU A 16 -9.92 -9.89 -15.85
C GLU A 16 -9.02 -9.48 -17.02
N ARG A 17 -9.62 -8.91 -18.08
CA ARG A 17 -8.89 -8.45 -19.26
C ARG A 17 -8.02 -7.24 -18.94
N ALA A 18 -8.60 -6.24 -18.28
CA ALA A 18 -7.92 -4.98 -17.98
C ALA A 18 -6.75 -5.19 -17.01
N HIS A 19 -7.00 -5.72 -15.82
CA HIS A 19 -5.96 -5.97 -14.82
C HIS A 19 -5.01 -7.08 -15.26
N GLY A 20 -5.49 -8.10 -15.98
CA GLY A 20 -4.61 -9.13 -16.55
C GLY A 20 -3.56 -8.55 -17.50
N ASN A 21 -3.91 -7.54 -18.29
CA ASN A 21 -2.94 -6.80 -19.13
C ASN A 21 -1.99 -5.94 -18.29
N LEU A 22 -2.51 -5.20 -17.30
CA LEU A 22 -1.71 -4.28 -16.48
C LEU A 22 -0.69 -5.02 -15.61
N VAL A 23 -1.11 -6.13 -14.96
CA VAL A 23 -0.25 -6.96 -14.11
C VAL A 23 0.96 -7.47 -14.89
N ARG A 24 0.78 -7.89 -16.15
CA ARG A 24 1.90 -8.32 -17.02
C ARG A 24 2.94 -7.21 -17.25
N GLY A 25 2.52 -5.95 -17.22
CA GLY A 25 3.40 -4.80 -17.37
C GLY A 25 4.21 -4.45 -16.13
N VAL A 26 3.88 -4.99 -14.95
CA VAL A 26 4.54 -4.63 -13.69
C VAL A 26 5.18 -5.82 -12.97
N ASP A 27 4.66 -7.04 -13.14
CA ASP A 27 5.11 -8.24 -12.43
C ASP A 27 6.62 -8.52 -12.62
N GLN A 28 7.04 -8.73 -13.87
CA GLN A 28 8.46 -9.00 -14.17
C GLN A 28 9.39 -7.82 -13.84
N PRO A 29 9.05 -6.55 -14.17
CA PRO A 29 9.90 -5.41 -13.80
C PRO A 29 10.10 -5.25 -12.29
N ILE A 30 9.06 -5.45 -11.48
CA ILE A 30 9.17 -5.40 -10.01
C ILE A 30 10.05 -6.54 -9.50
N ALA A 31 9.85 -7.75 -9.99
CA ALA A 31 10.68 -8.90 -9.62
C ALA A 31 12.16 -8.71 -10.02
N ALA A 32 12.42 -8.09 -11.17
CA ALA A 32 13.76 -7.75 -11.61
C ALA A 32 14.40 -6.67 -10.71
N LEU A 33 13.66 -5.61 -10.35
CA LEU A 33 14.13 -4.57 -9.44
C LEU A 33 14.57 -5.14 -8.09
N ILE A 34 13.74 -5.99 -7.47
CA ILE A 34 14.06 -6.62 -6.18
C ILE A 34 15.33 -7.49 -6.31
N ARG A 35 15.43 -8.27 -7.40
CA ARG A 35 16.57 -9.15 -7.66
C ARG A 35 17.86 -8.34 -7.85
N ASP A 36 17.82 -7.27 -8.63
CA ASP A 36 18.97 -6.43 -8.90
C ASP A 36 19.44 -5.70 -7.65
N LEU A 37 18.50 -5.18 -6.84
CA LEU A 37 18.83 -4.59 -5.54
C LEU A 37 19.50 -5.60 -4.62
N LYS A 38 18.98 -6.83 -4.56
CA LYS A 38 19.59 -7.92 -3.77
C LYS A 38 20.99 -8.28 -4.27
N GLN A 39 21.16 -8.45 -5.58
CA GLN A 39 22.46 -8.76 -6.20
C GLN A 39 23.51 -7.68 -5.95
N ARG A 40 23.08 -6.42 -5.85
CA ARG A 40 23.95 -5.26 -5.57
C ARG A 40 24.15 -5.00 -4.08
N GLY A 41 23.55 -5.79 -3.18
CA GLY A 41 23.61 -5.56 -1.73
C GLY A 41 22.89 -4.29 -1.27
N LEU A 42 21.94 -3.79 -2.06
CA LEU A 42 21.20 -2.53 -1.81
C LEU A 42 19.81 -2.76 -1.22
N LEU A 43 19.30 -3.99 -1.23
CA LEU A 43 17.94 -4.28 -0.76
C LEU A 43 17.77 -3.94 0.73
N ASP A 44 18.78 -4.24 1.56
CA ASP A 44 18.70 -4.00 3.01
C ASP A 44 18.64 -2.50 3.35
N SER A 45 19.18 -1.63 2.47
CA SER A 45 19.13 -0.17 2.63
C SER A 45 18.08 0.52 1.76
N THR A 46 17.26 -0.25 1.03
CA THR A 46 16.24 0.28 0.11
C THR A 46 14.88 -0.28 0.47
N LEU A 47 14.01 0.56 1.01
CA LEU A 47 12.61 0.20 1.23
C LEU A 47 11.83 0.33 -0.09
N ILE A 48 11.23 -0.77 -0.52
CA ILE A 48 10.29 -0.83 -1.62
C ILE A 48 8.88 -0.83 -1.01
N VAL A 49 8.03 0.09 -1.47
CA VAL A 49 6.61 0.16 -1.11
C VAL A 49 5.81 -0.02 -2.37
N TRP A 50 4.86 -0.97 -2.36
CA TRP A 50 3.87 -1.12 -3.42
C TRP A 50 2.47 -0.98 -2.81
N CYS A 51 1.74 0.01 -3.30
CA CYS A 51 0.39 0.32 -2.87
C CYS A 51 -0.39 1.03 -3.98
N GLY A 52 -1.71 0.93 -3.91
CA GLY A 52 -2.63 1.82 -4.62
C GLY A 52 -3.15 2.94 -3.70
N GLU A 53 -4.19 3.63 -4.14
CA GLU A 53 -4.87 4.67 -3.36
C GLU A 53 -5.99 4.11 -2.47
N PHE A 54 -6.58 2.98 -2.88
CA PHE A 54 -7.69 2.27 -2.23
C PHE A 54 -7.73 0.83 -2.73
N GLY A 55 -8.54 -0.03 -2.09
CA GLY A 55 -8.79 -1.37 -2.60
C GLY A 55 -9.91 -1.40 -3.63
N ARG A 56 -10.31 -2.61 -4.03
CA ARG A 56 -11.42 -2.83 -4.98
C ARG A 56 -12.46 -3.74 -4.34
N THR A 57 -13.74 -3.43 -4.57
CA THR A 57 -14.82 -4.24 -4.04
C THR A 57 -14.71 -5.66 -4.59
N PRO A 58 -15.03 -6.69 -3.82
CA PRO A 58 -15.00 -8.07 -4.29
C PRO A 58 -16.24 -8.46 -5.11
N ASP A 59 -17.19 -7.55 -5.29
CA ASP A 59 -18.43 -7.79 -6.03
C ASP A 59 -18.26 -7.66 -7.55
N ASN A 60 -19.35 -7.88 -8.28
CA ASN A 60 -19.46 -7.66 -9.73
C ASN A 60 -20.14 -6.31 -10.06
N GLY A 61 -20.33 -5.46 -9.04
CA GLY A 61 -20.83 -4.08 -9.19
C GLY A 61 -22.14 -4.00 -9.94
N VAL A 62 -23.06 -4.95 -9.71
CA VAL A 62 -24.42 -4.86 -10.27
C VAL A 62 -25.11 -3.65 -9.66
N ARG A 63 -25.33 -2.63 -10.49
CA ARG A 63 -26.00 -1.38 -10.12
C ARG A 63 -27.14 -1.19 -11.11
N GLY A 64 -28.39 -1.19 -10.63
CA GLY A 64 -29.57 -1.02 -11.49
C GLY A 64 -29.76 -2.12 -12.55
N GLY A 65 -29.26 -3.35 -12.30
CA GLY A 65 -29.41 -4.49 -13.21
C GLY A 65 -28.27 -4.67 -14.24
N THR A 66 -27.32 -3.74 -14.29
CA THR A 66 -26.13 -3.84 -15.16
C THR A 66 -24.91 -4.21 -14.32
N ALA A 67 -24.16 -5.22 -14.75
CA ALA A 67 -22.88 -5.57 -14.14
C ALA A 67 -21.79 -4.63 -14.68
N TYR A 68 -21.34 -3.69 -13.84
CA TYR A 68 -20.27 -2.78 -14.21
C TYR A 68 -18.89 -3.33 -13.91
N GLY A 69 -18.75 -4.36 -13.06
CA GLY A 69 -17.46 -4.89 -12.58
C GLY A 69 -17.17 -4.42 -11.16
N ARG A 70 -15.95 -4.07 -10.76
CA ARG A 70 -15.66 -3.71 -9.36
C ARG A 70 -15.85 -2.21 -9.10
N ASP A 71 -15.90 -1.80 -7.84
CA ASP A 71 -15.93 -0.40 -7.40
C ASP A 71 -14.76 -0.10 -6.44
N HIS A 72 -14.55 1.16 -6.06
CA HIS A 72 -13.52 1.50 -5.06
C HIS A 72 -13.93 0.95 -3.69
N ASN A 73 -12.98 0.32 -2.99
CA ASN A 73 -13.19 -0.20 -1.64
C ASN A 73 -12.40 0.62 -0.62
N PRO A 74 -13.06 1.49 0.17
CA PRO A 74 -12.43 2.24 1.24
C PRO A 74 -12.20 1.41 2.51
N ASN A 75 -12.82 0.22 2.62
CA ASN A 75 -12.82 -0.59 3.84
C ASN A 75 -11.70 -1.62 3.91
N ALA A 76 -11.03 -1.89 2.79
CA ALA A 76 -9.90 -2.82 2.71
C ALA A 76 -9.01 -2.50 1.50
N MET A 77 -7.70 -2.54 1.69
CA MET A 77 -6.71 -2.46 0.61
C MET A 77 -5.47 -3.30 0.96
N THR A 78 -4.69 -3.65 -0.06
CA THR A 78 -3.42 -4.37 0.11
C THR A 78 -2.25 -3.44 -0.14
N ILE A 79 -1.26 -3.49 0.76
CA ILE A 79 0.04 -2.86 0.63
C ILE A 79 1.08 -3.95 0.87
N TRP A 80 2.17 -3.98 0.10
CA TRP A 80 3.32 -4.83 0.42
C TRP A 80 4.62 -4.05 0.42
N LEU A 81 5.57 -4.54 1.22
CA LEU A 81 6.88 -3.94 1.46
C LEU A 81 7.99 -4.97 1.18
N ALA A 82 9.16 -4.51 0.76
CA ALA A 82 10.38 -5.31 0.76
C ALA A 82 11.63 -4.46 1.01
N GLY A 83 12.62 -5.05 1.69
CA GLY A 83 13.89 -4.39 1.97
C GLY A 83 13.79 -3.29 3.01
N GLY A 84 14.85 -2.50 3.15
CA GLY A 84 14.87 -1.31 4.01
C GLY A 84 14.53 -1.57 5.48
N GLY A 85 14.86 -2.76 6.00
CA GLY A 85 14.60 -3.14 7.39
C GLY A 85 13.14 -3.49 7.71
N CYS A 86 12.27 -3.69 6.71
CA CYS A 86 10.96 -4.26 6.98
C CYS A 86 11.07 -5.76 7.33
N GLN A 87 10.28 -6.24 8.29
CA GLN A 87 10.23 -7.66 8.61
C GLN A 87 9.69 -8.45 7.39
N ALA A 88 10.42 -9.45 6.93
CA ALA A 88 10.05 -10.21 5.74
C ALA A 88 9.18 -11.43 6.06
N GLY A 89 8.48 -11.96 5.05
CA GLY A 89 7.89 -13.31 5.10
C GLY A 89 6.65 -13.47 5.97
N HIS A 90 5.90 -12.39 6.21
CA HIS A 90 4.67 -12.43 7.00
C HIS A 90 3.55 -11.61 6.33
N THR A 91 2.33 -11.77 6.82
CA THR A 91 1.15 -11.01 6.41
C THR A 91 0.52 -10.46 7.69
N ILE A 92 0.13 -9.18 7.66
CA ILE A 92 -0.53 -8.51 8.79
C ILE A 92 -1.96 -8.23 8.39
N GLY A 93 -2.87 -8.74 9.20
CA GLY A 93 -4.30 -8.59 9.00
C GLY A 93 -4.87 -9.42 7.86
N ALA A 94 -6.19 -9.36 7.74
CA ALA A 94 -6.98 -10.10 6.76
C ALA A 94 -8.32 -9.40 6.53
N THR A 95 -8.93 -9.71 5.39
CA THR A 95 -10.31 -9.30 5.09
C THR A 95 -11.31 -10.36 5.53
N ASP A 96 -12.58 -9.99 5.60
CA ASP A 96 -13.67 -10.97 5.66
C ASP A 96 -13.62 -11.96 4.49
N GLU A 97 -14.39 -13.05 4.59
CA GLU A 97 -14.40 -14.14 3.60
C GLU A 97 -14.70 -13.67 2.17
N LEU A 98 -15.36 -12.53 2.02
CA LEU A 98 -15.68 -11.95 0.72
C LEU A 98 -14.60 -11.01 0.22
N GLY A 99 -13.74 -10.46 1.08
CA GLY A 99 -12.77 -9.43 0.73
C GLY A 99 -13.33 -8.00 0.82
N MET A 100 -14.45 -7.79 1.53
CA MET A 100 -15.13 -6.50 1.57
C MET A 100 -14.55 -5.58 2.64
N ASN A 101 -14.30 -6.08 3.85
CA ASN A 101 -13.80 -5.29 4.97
C ASN A 101 -12.54 -5.92 5.56
N ALA A 102 -11.60 -5.11 6.04
CA ALA A 102 -10.54 -5.59 6.93
C ALA A 102 -11.14 -5.97 8.28
N VAL A 103 -10.82 -7.17 8.79
CA VAL A 103 -11.40 -7.72 10.03
C VAL A 103 -10.37 -8.26 11.01
N GLU A 104 -9.15 -8.56 10.56
CA GLU A 104 -8.03 -8.97 11.43
C GLU A 104 -6.92 -7.91 11.37
N GLU A 105 -6.28 -7.62 12.51
CA GLU A 105 -5.22 -6.61 12.68
C GLU A 105 -5.42 -5.33 11.83
N VAL A 106 -6.61 -4.74 12.00
CA VAL A 106 -7.05 -3.61 11.18
C VAL A 106 -6.29 -2.35 11.56
N HIS A 107 -5.55 -1.81 10.59
CA HIS A 107 -4.82 -0.56 10.73
C HIS A 107 -5.40 0.53 9.82
N HIS A 108 -5.44 1.76 10.33
CA HIS A 108 -5.79 2.91 9.49
C HIS A 108 -4.57 3.30 8.63
N VAL A 109 -4.78 3.87 7.43
CA VAL A 109 -3.68 4.29 6.53
C VAL A 109 -2.66 5.25 7.18
N ARG A 110 -3.08 5.96 8.23
CA ARG A 110 -2.18 6.84 9.02
C ARG A 110 -1.14 6.05 9.80
N ASP A 111 -1.49 4.86 10.29
CA ASP A 111 -0.61 3.98 11.04
C ASP A 111 0.48 3.45 10.10
N PHE A 112 0.11 3.15 8.85
CA PHE A 112 1.07 2.85 7.79
C PHE A 112 2.02 4.02 7.51
N HIS A 113 1.52 5.25 7.37
CA HIS A 113 2.39 6.42 7.14
C HIS A 113 3.36 6.67 8.30
N VAL A 114 2.91 6.53 9.56
CA VAL A 114 3.79 6.67 10.72
C VAL A 114 4.84 5.56 10.76
N THR A 115 4.45 4.33 10.42
CA THR A 115 5.39 3.19 10.31
C THR A 115 6.41 3.39 9.19
N LEU A 116 5.99 3.95 8.05
CA LEU A 116 6.88 4.31 6.95
C LEU A 116 7.92 5.35 7.37
N LEU A 117 7.51 6.39 8.10
CA LEU A 117 8.45 7.36 8.67
C LEU A 117 9.45 6.68 9.61
N ARG A 118 8.98 5.76 10.46
CA ARG A 118 9.83 5.00 11.39
C ARG A 118 10.89 4.17 10.66
N LEU A 119 10.51 3.45 9.60
CA LEU A 119 11.42 2.67 8.75
C LEU A 119 12.47 3.56 8.05
N LEU A 120 12.11 4.80 7.74
CA LEU A 120 13.04 5.79 7.19
C LEU A 120 13.92 6.47 8.25
N GLY A 121 13.84 6.06 9.53
CA GLY A 121 14.58 6.66 10.64
C GLY A 121 14.03 8.03 11.07
N LEU A 122 12.80 8.37 10.68
CA LEU A 122 12.12 9.61 11.00
C LEU A 122 11.12 9.41 12.15
N ASP A 123 10.93 10.46 12.93
CA ASP A 123 9.98 10.52 14.04
C ASP A 123 8.89 11.53 13.69
N ASP A 124 7.66 11.05 13.44
CA ASP A 124 6.51 11.88 13.05
C ASP A 124 6.23 13.00 14.07
N ASN A 125 6.49 12.76 15.36
CA ASN A 125 6.29 13.76 16.40
C ASN A 125 7.30 14.90 16.34
N LYS A 126 8.48 14.64 15.75
CA LYS A 126 9.53 15.65 15.57
C LYS A 126 9.47 16.31 14.19
N LEU A 127 8.88 15.64 13.20
CA LEU A 127 8.72 16.15 11.85
C LEU A 127 7.50 17.08 11.77
N THR A 128 7.66 18.28 12.32
CA THR A 128 6.62 19.31 12.30
C THR A 128 6.99 20.49 11.43
N TYR A 129 5.98 21.11 10.81
CA TYR A 129 6.13 22.35 10.05
C TYR A 129 5.07 23.36 10.48
N TYR A 130 5.45 24.64 10.54
CA TYR A 130 4.52 25.71 10.92
C TYR A 130 3.66 26.11 9.71
N HIS A 131 2.35 25.96 9.83
CA HIS A 131 1.41 26.32 8.77
C HIS A 131 0.02 26.66 9.33
N ALA A 132 -0.56 27.76 8.86
CA ALA A 132 -1.88 28.24 9.29
C ALA A 132 -2.01 28.37 10.82
N GLY A 133 -1.01 28.97 11.47
CA GLY A 133 -1.07 29.31 12.90
C GLY A 133 -0.70 28.20 13.88
N ARG A 134 -0.40 26.98 13.42
CA ARG A 134 0.00 25.86 14.27
C ARG A 134 1.13 25.03 13.65
N PHE A 135 1.86 24.31 14.50
CA PHE A 135 2.72 23.23 14.05
C PHE A 135 1.85 22.05 13.61
N LYS A 136 2.10 21.54 12.41
CA LYS A 136 1.44 20.35 11.85
C LYS A 136 2.46 19.21 11.77
N GLN A 137 2.05 18.02 12.21
CA GLN A 137 2.75 16.76 11.94
C GLN A 137 2.43 16.28 10.52
N LEU A 138 3.28 15.44 9.93
CA LEU A 138 3.03 14.91 8.59
C LEU A 138 1.80 13.99 8.56
N SER A 139 1.62 13.17 9.61
CA SER A 139 0.41 12.36 9.84
C SER A 139 -0.85 13.19 10.17
N GLN A 140 -0.70 14.49 10.42
CA GLN A 140 -1.68 15.45 10.96
C GLN A 140 -2.23 15.17 12.36
N PHE A 141 -2.55 13.92 12.69
CA PHE A 141 -3.21 13.51 13.93
C PHE A 141 -2.46 12.39 14.68
N GLY A 142 -1.22 12.10 14.28
CA GLY A 142 -0.49 10.93 14.74
C GLY A 142 -1.04 9.62 14.16
N GLY A 143 -0.47 8.52 14.61
CA GLY A 143 -0.82 7.15 14.25
C GLY A 143 -0.07 6.19 15.18
N GLN A 144 -0.42 4.92 15.09
CA GLN A 144 0.30 3.86 15.82
C GLN A 144 1.28 3.18 14.87
N VAL A 145 2.49 2.91 15.37
CA VAL A 145 3.46 2.11 14.61
C VAL A 145 2.93 0.68 14.54
N ILE A 146 2.92 0.12 13.33
CA ILE A 146 2.61 -1.27 13.07
C ILE A 146 3.91 -2.05 13.34
N GLU A 147 4.16 -2.36 14.61
CA GLU A 147 5.39 -3.02 15.06
C GLU A 147 5.75 -4.28 14.28
N PRO A 148 4.79 -5.16 13.89
CA PRO A 148 5.14 -6.36 13.12
C PRO A 148 5.75 -6.07 11.73
N LEU A 149 5.67 -4.84 11.19
CA LEU A 149 6.33 -4.47 9.93
C LEU A 149 7.84 -4.19 10.09
N ILE A 150 8.34 -4.03 11.31
CA ILE A 150 9.73 -3.61 11.58
C ILE A 150 10.59 -4.84 11.89
N GLY A 151 11.71 -4.99 11.18
CA GLY A 151 12.66 -6.10 11.33
C GLY A 151 13.86 -5.82 12.22
#